data_AF-A0A369TBA5-F1
#
_entry.id   AF-A0A369TBA5-F1
#
_cell.length_a   1.000
_cell.length_b   1.000
_cell.length_c   1.000
_cell.angle_alpha   90.00
_cell.angle_beta   90.00
_cell.angle_gamma   90.00
#
_symmetry.space_group_name_H-M   'P 1'
#
loop_
_entity.id
_entity.type
_entity.pdbx_description
1 polymer ?
#
loop_
_entity_poly.entity_id
_entity_poly.type
_entity_poly.pdbx_seq_one_letter_code
_entity_poly.pdbx_strand_id
1 'polypeptide(L)'
;MTIESAHYTDPEHTLIQVEGVIENIKNPIVPVEHRFHRRIIEEGIEIVPWQGSTLAQIKTNAKFEVDRKAEAARTRFLTPGDGQALEYVQTQREALDAVAVLDAGGTVDPAGYPMLEAERAARSNAGVRQADGSAYTLADVAREIVDVDIAGWTPAGAEIKRIRRTAKLRIEQAADEAEVQAVLDGLSWPEPATA
;
A
#
# COMPACT_ATOMS: atom_id res chain seq x y z
N MET A 1 -1.71 -34.40 -28.07
CA MET A 1 -0.88 -33.21 -27.86
C MET A 1 -0.81 -33.00 -26.36
N THR A 2 0.26 -33.49 -25.76
CA THR A 2 0.46 -33.56 -24.31
C THR A 2 1.13 -32.25 -23.89
N ILE A 3 0.55 -31.54 -22.93
CA ILE A 3 1.21 -30.40 -22.30
C ILE A 3 1.66 -30.85 -20.92
N GLU A 4 2.97 -31.06 -20.77
CA GLU A 4 3.64 -31.19 -19.49
C GLU A 4 3.59 -29.83 -18.79
N SER A 5 2.97 -29.77 -17.60
CA SER A 5 3.04 -28.62 -16.72
C SER A 5 4.27 -28.77 -15.83
N ALA A 6 5.25 -27.87 -15.99
CA ALA A 6 6.39 -27.75 -15.10
C ALA A 6 5.94 -27.32 -13.69
N HIS A 7 6.37 -28.07 -12.68
CA HIS A 7 6.17 -27.76 -11.26
C HIS A 7 7.22 -26.73 -10.81
N TYR A 8 6.76 -25.56 -10.38
CA TYR A 8 7.55 -24.63 -9.59
C TYR A 8 7.09 -24.75 -8.13
N THR A 9 7.94 -25.32 -7.27
CA THR A 9 7.73 -25.39 -5.83
C THR A 9 8.39 -24.19 -5.15
N ASP A 10 7.56 -23.32 -4.58
CA ASP A 10 7.97 -22.27 -3.64
C ASP A 10 8.31 -22.94 -2.28
N PRO A 11 9.50 -22.70 -1.70
CA PRO A 11 9.96 -23.34 -0.47
C PRO A 11 9.27 -22.89 0.84
N GLU A 12 8.35 -21.91 0.84
CA GLU A 12 7.68 -21.46 2.09
C GLU A 12 6.24 -21.96 2.31
N HIS A 13 5.68 -22.79 1.43
CA HIS A 13 4.41 -23.48 1.70
C HIS A 13 4.64 -24.94 2.09
N THR A 14 4.66 -25.20 3.40
CA THR A 14 4.51 -26.55 3.95
C THR A 14 3.13 -27.10 3.56
N LEU A 15 3.08 -27.88 2.48
CA LEU A 15 1.95 -28.75 2.17
C LEU A 15 1.92 -29.83 3.25
N ILE A 16 1.04 -29.67 4.24
CA ILE A 16 0.70 -30.74 5.17
C ILE A 16 -0.09 -31.77 4.34
N GLN A 17 0.58 -32.85 3.97
CA GLN A 17 -0.04 -34.01 3.36
C GLN A 17 -0.85 -34.73 4.45
N VAL A 18 -2.15 -34.45 4.52
CA VAL A 18 -3.09 -35.25 5.31
C VAL A 18 -3.67 -36.30 4.37
N GLU A 19 -3.32 -37.56 4.60
CA GLU A 19 -3.92 -38.68 3.91
C GLU A 19 -5.42 -38.73 4.19
N GLY A 20 -6.21 -38.69 3.11
CA GLY A 20 -7.65 -38.94 3.13
C GLY A 20 -8.50 -37.68 3.28
N VAL A 21 -9.31 -37.44 2.24
CA VAL A 21 -10.39 -36.44 2.13
C VAL A 21 -9.95 -35.05 1.63
N ILE A 22 -9.99 -34.90 0.31
CA ILE A 22 -10.08 -33.59 -0.35
C ILE A 22 -11.49 -33.06 -0.11
N GLU A 23 -11.69 -32.25 0.93
CA GLU A 23 -12.85 -31.36 1.05
C GLU A 23 -12.43 -29.91 0.79
N ASN A 24 -12.43 -29.57 -0.49
CA ASN A 24 -12.93 -28.32 -1.07
C ASN A 24 -12.79 -27.03 -0.21
N ILE A 25 -11.57 -26.52 -0.04
CA ILE A 25 -11.35 -25.11 0.33
C ILE A 25 -11.59 -24.27 -0.93
N LYS A 26 -12.87 -24.04 -1.28
CA LYS A 26 -13.28 -23.26 -2.46
C LYS A 26 -14.03 -21.96 -2.11
N ASN A 27 -13.79 -21.37 -0.95
CA ASN A 27 -14.39 -20.08 -0.60
C ASN A 27 -13.35 -19.11 -0.01
N PRO A 28 -12.72 -18.25 -0.83
CA PRO A 28 -11.96 -17.13 -0.28
C PRO A 28 -12.90 -16.24 0.53
N ILE A 29 -12.67 -16.18 1.84
CA ILE A 29 -13.40 -15.32 2.76
C ILE A 29 -12.97 -13.88 2.48
N VAL A 30 -13.92 -13.02 2.08
CA VAL A 30 -13.68 -11.60 1.82
C VAL A 30 -14.39 -10.77 2.91
N PRO A 31 -13.68 -10.05 3.79
CA PRO A 31 -14.33 -9.37 4.91
C PRO A 31 -15.05 -8.08 4.51
N VAL A 32 -16.19 -7.81 5.17
CA VAL A 32 -16.95 -6.54 5.12
C VAL A 32 -17.22 -6.07 6.57
N GLU A 33 -17.47 -4.78 6.70
CA GLU A 33 -17.49 -3.96 7.92
C GLU A 33 -18.05 -4.60 9.21
N HIS A 34 -17.29 -4.30 10.28
CA HIS A 34 -17.52 -4.40 11.72
C HIS A 34 -18.03 -5.67 12.36
N ARG A 35 -18.71 -6.64 11.70
CA ARG A 35 -19.19 -7.86 12.39
C ARG A 35 -19.30 -9.13 11.55
N PHE A 36 -18.84 -9.13 10.30
CA PHE A 36 -19.21 -10.23 9.40
C PHE A 36 -18.12 -10.66 8.40
N HIS A 37 -18.13 -11.94 8.04
CA HIS A 37 -17.31 -12.53 6.98
C HIS A 37 -18.18 -12.90 5.77
N ARG A 38 -17.68 -12.75 4.54
CA ARG A 38 -18.32 -13.37 3.37
C ARG A 38 -17.93 -14.83 3.26
N ARG A 39 -18.89 -15.74 3.32
CA ARG A 39 -18.77 -17.10 2.76
C ARG A 39 -19.30 -17.03 1.33
N ILE A 40 -18.46 -17.33 0.34
CA ILE A 40 -18.97 -17.56 -1.01
C ILE A 40 -19.79 -18.86 -0.96
N ILE A 41 -20.97 -18.89 -1.54
CA ILE A 41 -21.79 -20.11 -1.69
C ILE A 41 -22.22 -20.19 -3.15
N GLU A 42 -22.71 -21.35 -3.59
CA GLU A 42 -23.13 -21.55 -4.98
C GLU A 42 -24.18 -20.52 -5.44
N GLU A 43 -24.94 -19.93 -4.50
CA GLU A 43 -26.01 -18.97 -4.74
C GLU A 43 -25.63 -17.49 -4.49
N GLY A 44 -24.39 -17.18 -4.11
CA GLY A 44 -23.95 -15.80 -3.89
C GLY A 44 -22.98 -15.62 -2.70
N ILE A 45 -23.12 -14.48 -2.02
CA ILE A 45 -22.24 -14.05 -0.94
C ILE A 45 -23.04 -13.99 0.36
N GLU A 46 -22.74 -14.88 1.31
CA GLU A 46 -23.37 -14.88 2.64
C GLU A 46 -22.51 -14.12 3.65
N ILE A 47 -23.12 -13.18 4.37
CA ILE A 47 -22.50 -12.39 5.43
C ILE A 47 -22.70 -13.13 6.78
N VAL A 48 -21.67 -13.84 7.24
CA VAL A 48 -21.73 -14.68 8.45
C VAL A 48 -21.13 -13.93 9.66
N PRO A 49 -21.83 -13.83 10.80
CA PRO A 49 -21.25 -13.29 12.02
C PRO A 49 -20.00 -14.08 12.43
N TRP A 50 -19.12 -13.49 13.25
CA TRP A 50 -17.95 -14.20 13.80
C TRP A 50 -18.35 -15.35 14.74
N GLN A 51 -19.63 -15.42 15.11
CA GLN A 51 -20.23 -16.48 15.91
C GLN A 51 -19.88 -17.88 15.37
N GLY A 52 -19.26 -18.69 16.22
CA GLY A 52 -18.82 -20.05 15.90
C GLY A 52 -17.40 -20.15 15.32
N SER A 53 -16.70 -19.03 15.10
CA SER A 53 -15.29 -19.03 14.72
C SER A 53 -14.37 -19.26 15.92
N THR A 54 -13.26 -19.95 15.71
CA THR A 54 -12.19 -20.07 16.72
C THR A 54 -11.43 -18.75 16.87
N LEU A 55 -10.83 -18.50 18.04
CA LEU A 55 -10.00 -17.31 18.26
C LEU A 55 -8.87 -17.16 17.23
N ALA A 56 -8.30 -18.27 16.75
CA ALA A 56 -7.27 -18.24 15.71
C ALA A 56 -7.79 -17.71 14.36
N GLN A 57 -9.00 -18.12 13.96
CA GLN A 57 -9.66 -17.60 12.75
C GLN A 57 -10.02 -16.12 12.90
N ILE A 58 -10.57 -15.76 14.06
CA ILE A 58 -10.87 -14.38 14.47
C ILE A 58 -9.62 -13.48 14.33
N LYS A 59 -8.48 -13.89 14.90
CA LYS A 59 -7.21 -13.15 14.77
C LYS A 59 -6.72 -13.05 13.33
N THR A 60 -6.81 -14.13 12.57
CA THR A 60 -6.40 -14.15 11.15
C THR A 60 -7.19 -13.12 10.33
N ASN A 61 -8.51 -13.13 10.49
CA ASN A 61 -9.39 -12.25 9.74
C ASN A 61 -9.25 -10.79 10.19
N ALA A 62 -9.06 -10.54 11.50
CA ALA A 62 -8.81 -9.20 12.02
C ALA A 62 -7.50 -8.59 11.46
N LYS A 63 -6.44 -9.40 11.32
CA LYS A 63 -5.19 -8.95 10.70
C LYS A 63 -5.36 -8.60 9.23
N PHE A 64 -6.14 -9.39 8.48
CA PHE A 64 -6.48 -9.07 7.10
C PHE A 64 -7.24 -7.75 7.01
N GLU A 65 -8.22 -7.53 7.89
CA GLU A 65 -8.99 -6.29 7.96
C GLU A 65 -8.10 -5.07 8.28
N VAL A 66 -7.13 -5.23 9.18
CA VAL A 66 -6.11 -4.21 9.45
C VAL A 66 -5.29 -3.89 8.19
N ASP A 67 -4.87 -4.91 7.42
CA ASP A 67 -4.12 -4.70 6.18
C ASP A 67 -4.99 -4.00 5.12
N ARG A 68 -6.26 -4.41 4.96
CA ARG A 68 -7.23 -3.76 4.05
C ARG A 68 -7.45 -2.29 4.41
N LYS A 69 -7.70 -1.99 5.69
CA LYS A 69 -7.88 -0.61 6.18
C LYS A 69 -6.60 0.21 6.01
N ALA A 70 -5.42 -0.40 6.19
CA ALA A 70 -4.15 0.27 5.92
C ALA A 70 -3.98 0.62 4.44
N GLU A 71 -4.29 -0.30 3.51
CA GLU A 71 -4.25 0.01 2.07
C GLU A 71 -5.24 1.11 1.69
N ALA A 72 -6.48 1.06 2.21
CA ALA A 72 -7.46 2.12 2.00
C ALA A 72 -6.98 3.49 2.53
N ALA A 73 -6.19 3.51 3.61
CA ALA A 73 -5.55 4.72 4.09
C ALA A 73 -4.43 5.19 3.14
N ARG A 74 -3.58 4.29 2.64
CA ARG A 74 -2.50 4.65 1.69
C ARG A 74 -3.04 5.26 0.40
N THR A 75 -4.14 4.73 -0.13
CA THR A 75 -4.75 5.24 -1.38
C THR A 75 -5.29 6.67 -1.27
N ARG A 76 -5.35 7.25 -0.06
CA ARG A 76 -5.67 8.67 0.14
C ARG A 76 -4.48 9.59 -0.16
N PHE A 77 -3.27 9.06 -0.13
CA PHE A 77 -2.02 9.79 -0.33
C PHE A 77 -1.28 9.37 -1.60
N LEU A 78 -1.51 8.14 -2.08
CA LEU A 78 -0.83 7.57 -3.25
C LEU A 78 -1.78 7.41 -4.43
N THR A 79 -1.26 7.64 -5.63
CA THR A 79 -1.97 7.32 -6.87
C THR A 79 -2.06 5.80 -7.06
N PRO A 80 -3.24 5.24 -7.37
CA PRO A 80 -3.39 3.81 -7.64
C PRO A 80 -2.68 3.38 -8.94
N GLY A 81 -2.02 2.22 -8.91
CA GLY A 81 -1.50 1.55 -10.11
C GLY A 81 -0.02 1.20 -10.01
N ASP A 82 0.31 -0.08 -10.21
CA ASP A 82 1.67 -0.61 -10.02
C ASP A 82 2.69 0.03 -10.98
N GLY A 83 2.29 0.28 -12.24
CA GLY A 83 3.15 0.95 -13.23
C GLY A 83 3.48 2.39 -12.83
N GLN A 84 2.48 3.14 -12.34
CA GLN A 84 2.67 4.51 -11.88
C GLN A 84 3.50 4.57 -10.60
N ALA A 85 3.36 3.58 -9.71
CA ALA A 85 4.20 3.51 -8.51
C ALA A 85 5.69 3.40 -8.84
N LEU A 86 6.06 2.65 -9.88
CA LEU A 86 7.46 2.55 -10.34
C LEU A 86 7.96 3.88 -10.91
N GLU A 87 7.12 4.60 -11.67
CA GLU A 87 7.44 5.94 -12.17
C GLU A 87 7.70 6.91 -11.01
N TYR A 88 6.80 6.98 -10.01
CA TYR A 88 6.99 7.84 -8.85
C TYR A 88 8.24 7.51 -8.04
N VAL A 89 8.54 6.23 -7.81
CA VAL A 89 9.74 5.81 -7.08
C VAL A 89 11.01 6.26 -7.83
N GLN A 90 11.03 6.10 -9.16
CA GLN A 90 12.17 6.54 -9.96
C GLN A 90 12.28 8.07 -9.97
N THR A 91 11.17 8.80 -10.13
CA THR A 91 11.13 10.27 -10.06
C THR A 91 11.63 10.80 -8.71
N GLN A 92 11.20 10.21 -7.60
CA GLN A 92 11.67 10.59 -6.25
C GLN A 92 13.16 10.33 -6.08
N ARG A 93 13.67 9.20 -6.59
CA ARG A 93 15.10 8.89 -6.56
C ARG A 93 15.91 9.93 -7.33
N GLU A 94 15.48 10.27 -8.56
CA GLU A 94 16.14 11.29 -9.37
C GLU A 94 16.09 12.67 -8.69
N ALA A 95 14.96 13.03 -8.06
CA ALA A 95 14.82 14.28 -7.32
C ALA A 95 15.81 14.39 -6.16
N LEU A 96 15.93 13.33 -5.33
CA LEU A 96 16.86 13.29 -4.21
C LEU A 96 18.32 13.41 -4.68
N ASP A 97 18.69 12.71 -5.76
CA ASP A 97 20.03 12.78 -6.34
C ASP A 97 20.33 14.17 -6.92
N ALA A 98 19.40 14.74 -7.69
CA ALA A 98 19.52 16.09 -8.24
C ALA A 98 19.68 17.15 -7.16
N VAL A 99 18.87 17.10 -6.09
CA VAL A 99 18.98 18.03 -4.96
C VAL A 99 20.33 17.88 -4.27
N ALA A 100 20.82 16.67 -4.04
CA ALA A 100 22.13 16.45 -3.43
C ALA A 100 23.29 17.04 -4.28
N VAL A 101 23.23 16.91 -5.61
CA VAL A 101 24.20 17.53 -6.53
C VAL A 101 24.14 19.05 -6.45
N LEU A 102 22.93 19.63 -6.44
CA LEU A 102 22.72 21.08 -6.37
C LEU A 102 23.22 21.66 -5.03
N ASP A 103 22.94 20.98 -3.92
CA ASP A 103 23.37 21.39 -2.58
C ASP A 103 24.90 21.33 -2.42
N ALA A 104 25.57 20.44 -3.17
CA ALA A 104 27.03 20.39 -3.26
C ALA A 104 27.62 21.47 -4.19
N GLY A 105 26.80 22.35 -4.78
CA GLY A 105 27.20 23.39 -5.72
C GLY A 105 27.46 22.89 -7.16
N GLY A 106 27.02 21.67 -7.47
CA GLY A 106 27.09 21.10 -8.80
C GLY A 106 26.00 21.60 -9.74
N THR A 107 26.04 21.11 -10.99
CA THR A 107 25.04 21.38 -12.02
C THR A 107 24.38 20.09 -12.46
N VAL A 108 23.06 20.10 -12.65
CA VAL A 108 22.28 18.95 -13.11
C VAL A 108 22.08 19.01 -14.63
N ASP A 109 22.48 17.96 -15.34
CA ASP A 109 22.22 17.79 -16.78
C ASP A 109 20.90 17.02 -16.96
N PRO A 110 19.90 17.55 -17.68
CA PRO A 110 18.64 16.85 -17.96
C PRO A 110 18.81 15.43 -18.50
N ALA A 111 19.87 15.15 -19.27
CA ALA A 111 20.13 13.80 -19.78
C ALA A 111 20.41 12.76 -18.68
N GLY A 112 20.85 13.20 -17.50
CA GLY A 112 21.06 12.35 -16.32
C GLY A 112 19.80 12.10 -15.50
N TYR A 113 18.71 12.83 -15.74
CA TYR A 113 17.47 12.79 -14.96
C TYR A 113 16.23 12.73 -15.87
N PRO A 114 16.05 11.64 -16.64
CA PRO A 114 15.02 11.55 -17.65
C PRO A 114 13.58 11.65 -17.10
N MET A 115 13.31 11.19 -15.88
CA MET A 115 11.98 11.31 -15.28
C MET A 115 11.68 12.75 -14.86
N LEU A 116 12.66 13.43 -14.25
CA LEU A 116 12.51 14.85 -13.91
C LEU A 116 12.39 15.73 -15.16
N GLU A 117 13.15 15.42 -16.21
CA GLU A 117 13.07 16.16 -17.45
C GLU A 117 11.72 15.94 -18.14
N ALA A 118 11.17 14.71 -18.10
CA ALA A 118 9.83 14.44 -18.60
C ALA A 118 8.76 15.27 -17.87
N GLU A 119 8.83 15.34 -16.52
CA GLU A 119 7.93 16.17 -15.70
C GLU A 119 8.08 17.67 -16.03
N ARG A 120 9.31 18.18 -16.07
CA ARG A 120 9.60 19.58 -16.44
C ARG A 120 9.09 19.91 -17.84
N ALA A 121 9.32 19.03 -18.82
CA ALA A 121 8.85 19.19 -20.19
C ALA A 121 7.32 19.17 -20.27
N ALA A 122 6.65 18.28 -19.53
CA ALA A 122 5.19 18.21 -19.45
C ALA A 122 4.59 19.53 -18.94
N ARG A 123 5.13 20.10 -17.84
CA ARG A 123 4.72 21.41 -17.30
C ARG A 123 4.91 22.53 -18.31
N SER A 124 6.06 22.54 -18.99
CA SER A 124 6.37 23.52 -20.04
C SER A 124 5.35 23.45 -21.19
N ASN A 125 5.06 22.24 -21.69
CA ASN A 125 4.11 21.99 -22.77
C ASN A 125 2.67 22.37 -22.40
N ALA A 126 2.29 22.16 -21.13
CA ALA A 126 0.99 22.57 -20.60
C ALA A 126 0.87 24.08 -20.33
N GLY A 127 1.96 24.85 -20.52
CA GLY A 127 1.97 26.29 -20.24
C GLY A 127 2.01 26.63 -18.75
N VAL A 128 2.29 25.67 -17.88
CA VAL A 128 2.42 25.90 -16.43
C VAL A 128 3.69 26.73 -16.17
N ARG A 129 3.57 27.72 -15.29
CA ARG A 129 4.63 28.68 -14.93
C ARG A 129 4.71 28.82 -13.42
N GLN A 130 5.85 29.28 -12.93
CA GLN A 130 5.99 29.67 -11.54
C GLN A 130 5.12 30.90 -11.23
N ALA A 131 4.95 31.21 -9.95
CA ALA A 131 4.16 32.35 -9.50
C ALA A 131 4.66 33.70 -10.05
N ASP A 132 5.96 33.81 -10.35
CA ASP A 132 6.58 35.00 -10.95
C ASP A 132 6.50 35.03 -12.49
N GLY A 133 5.89 34.01 -13.11
CA GLY A 133 5.76 33.86 -14.57
C GLY A 133 6.95 33.18 -15.26
N SER A 134 8.00 32.82 -14.53
CA SER A 134 9.15 32.09 -15.09
C SER A 134 8.80 30.63 -15.43
N ALA A 135 9.59 30.03 -16.32
CA ALA A 135 9.49 28.61 -16.65
C ALA A 135 10.18 27.76 -15.59
N TYR A 136 9.61 26.60 -15.27
CA TYR A 136 10.25 25.65 -14.34
C TYR A 136 11.59 25.15 -14.88
N THR A 137 12.63 25.27 -14.06
CA THR A 137 13.91 24.60 -14.28
C THR A 137 13.86 23.18 -13.72
N LEU A 138 14.85 22.35 -14.06
CA LEU A 138 14.98 21.01 -13.49
C LEU A 138 15.20 21.06 -11.97
N ALA A 139 15.91 22.08 -11.48
CA ALA A 139 16.14 22.31 -10.06
C ALA A 139 14.84 22.63 -9.30
N ASP A 140 13.95 23.41 -9.91
CA ASP A 140 12.66 23.73 -9.30
C ASP A 140 11.78 22.49 -9.17
N VAL A 141 11.71 21.68 -10.23
CA VAL A 141 10.96 20.42 -10.24
C VAL A 141 11.52 19.45 -9.20
N ALA A 142 12.84 19.28 -9.13
CA ALA A 142 13.48 18.39 -8.16
C ALA A 142 13.17 18.81 -6.72
N ARG A 143 13.29 20.11 -6.39
CA ARG A 143 12.97 20.61 -5.05
C ARG A 143 11.50 20.46 -4.71
N GLU A 144 10.61 20.76 -5.64
CA GLU A 144 9.17 20.61 -5.41
C GLU A 144 8.80 19.15 -5.09
N ILE A 145 9.35 18.17 -5.81
CA ILE A 145 9.12 16.75 -5.53
C ILE A 145 9.64 16.35 -4.13
N VAL A 146 10.82 16.84 -3.74
CA VAL A 146 11.38 16.56 -2.41
C VAL A 146 10.52 17.20 -1.30
N ASP A 147 10.15 18.47 -1.48
CA ASP A 147 9.50 19.29 -0.44
C ASP A 147 8.00 19.02 -0.31
N VAL A 148 7.32 18.65 -1.40
CA VAL A 148 5.87 18.45 -1.42
C VAL A 148 5.53 16.97 -1.38
N ASP A 149 6.08 16.18 -2.29
CA ASP A 149 5.64 14.78 -2.46
C ASP A 149 6.28 13.87 -1.41
N ILE A 150 7.62 13.91 -1.29
CA ILE A 150 8.35 13.04 -0.36
C ILE A 150 8.07 13.45 1.09
N ALA A 151 8.19 14.74 1.42
CA ALA A 151 7.95 15.22 2.77
C ALA A 151 6.46 15.13 3.17
N GLY A 152 5.52 15.23 2.23
CA GLY A 152 4.10 15.07 2.49
C GLY A 152 3.68 13.64 2.79
N TRP A 153 4.13 12.66 1.99
CA TRP A 153 3.73 11.26 2.16
C TRP A 153 4.50 10.53 3.27
N THR A 154 5.82 10.78 3.43
CA THR A 154 6.68 9.97 4.30
C THR A 154 6.19 9.89 5.75
N PRO A 155 5.80 11.01 6.41
CA PRO A 155 5.26 10.95 7.77
C PRO A 155 3.96 10.15 7.86
N ALA A 156 3.05 10.33 6.90
CA ALA A 156 1.79 9.60 6.85
C ALA A 156 2.02 8.09 6.62
N GLY A 157 2.90 7.72 5.69
CA GLY A 157 3.25 6.33 5.41
C GLY A 157 3.91 5.63 6.62
N ALA A 158 4.78 6.34 7.34
CA ALA A 158 5.38 5.85 8.59
C ALA A 158 4.33 5.61 9.68
N GLU A 159 3.38 6.55 9.84
CA GLU A 159 2.31 6.43 10.82
C GLU A 159 1.33 5.29 10.50
N ILE A 160 0.91 5.15 9.22
CA ILE A 160 0.12 4.01 8.75
C ILE A 160 0.84 2.68 9.06
N LYS A 161 2.15 2.60 8.78
CA LYS A 161 2.95 1.41 9.11
C LYS A 161 2.96 1.13 10.62
N ARG A 162 3.14 2.16 11.45
CA ARG A 162 3.15 2.04 12.91
C ARG A 162 1.81 1.53 13.44
N ILE A 163 0.69 2.14 13.03
CA ILE A 163 -0.67 1.73 13.40
C ILE A 163 -0.92 0.28 13.00
N ARG A 164 -0.68 -0.05 11.71
CA ARG A 164 -0.88 -1.40 11.16
C ARG A 164 -0.09 -2.44 11.95
N ARG A 165 1.20 -2.20 12.18
CA ARG A 165 2.06 -3.15 12.90
C ARG A 165 1.64 -3.30 14.35
N THR A 166 1.34 -2.19 15.04
CA THR A 166 0.89 -2.21 16.44
C THR A 166 -0.41 -2.99 16.59
N ALA A 167 -1.38 -2.75 15.71
CA ALA A 167 -2.66 -3.46 15.72
C ALA A 167 -2.47 -4.97 15.52
N LYS A 168 -1.68 -5.40 14.53
CA LYS A 168 -1.40 -6.83 14.29
C LYS A 168 -0.71 -7.50 15.48
N LEU A 169 0.18 -6.79 16.17
CA LEU A 169 0.83 -7.29 17.39
C LEU A 169 -0.15 -7.43 18.55
N ARG A 170 -1.05 -6.46 18.75
CA ARG A 170 -2.10 -6.54 19.77
C ARG A 170 -3.11 -7.65 19.50
N ILE A 171 -3.54 -7.81 18.24
CA ILE A 171 -4.41 -8.92 17.82
C ILE A 171 -3.73 -10.27 18.09
N GLU A 172 -2.42 -10.38 17.84
CA GLU A 172 -1.68 -11.61 18.15
C GLU A 172 -1.72 -11.95 19.64
N GLN A 173 -1.62 -10.95 20.50
CA GLN A 173 -1.61 -11.11 21.95
C GLN A 173 -3.01 -11.25 22.58
N ALA A 174 -4.07 -10.95 21.83
CA ALA A 174 -5.44 -10.95 22.36
C ALA A 174 -5.85 -12.32 22.94
N ALA A 175 -6.44 -12.32 24.13
CA ALA A 175 -6.89 -13.52 24.83
C ALA A 175 -8.25 -14.03 24.33
N ASP A 176 -9.06 -13.14 23.73
CA ASP A 176 -10.42 -13.45 23.30
C ASP A 176 -10.89 -12.56 22.12
N GLU A 177 -12.12 -12.77 21.69
CA GLU A 177 -12.77 -12.00 20.61
C GLU A 177 -12.96 -10.53 20.99
N ALA A 178 -13.28 -10.24 22.24
CA ALA A 178 -13.57 -8.88 22.69
C ALA A 178 -12.32 -7.99 22.61
N GLU A 179 -11.16 -8.52 22.97
CA GLU A 179 -9.87 -7.82 22.82
C GLU A 179 -9.50 -7.59 21.35
N VAL A 180 -9.75 -8.57 20.47
CA VAL A 180 -9.55 -8.39 19.02
C VAL A 180 -10.44 -7.26 18.50
N GLN A 181 -11.71 -7.25 18.89
CA GLN A 181 -12.65 -6.22 18.48
C GLN A 181 -12.25 -4.84 18.99
N ALA A 182 -11.81 -4.72 20.24
CA ALA A 182 -11.32 -3.47 20.81
C ALA A 182 -10.14 -2.89 20.02
N VAL A 183 -9.25 -3.74 19.48
CA VAL A 183 -8.17 -3.28 18.59
C VAL A 183 -8.73 -2.71 17.30
N LEU A 184 -9.69 -3.38 16.66
CA LEU A 184 -10.27 -2.95 15.39
C LEU A 184 -11.06 -1.64 15.51
N ASP A 185 -11.83 -1.48 16.59
CA ASP A 185 -12.62 -0.28 16.87
C ASP A 185 -11.73 0.91 17.26
N GLY A 186 -10.55 0.64 17.82
CA GLY A 186 -9.56 1.67 18.18
C GLY A 186 -8.66 2.14 17.04
N LEU A 187 -8.84 1.64 15.81
CA LEU A 187 -8.03 2.07 14.66
C LEU A 187 -8.44 3.48 14.21
N SER A 188 -7.47 4.39 14.21
CA SER A 188 -7.57 5.71 13.59
C SER A 188 -6.42 5.87 12.61
N TRP A 189 -6.73 6.20 11.37
CA TRP A 189 -5.75 6.35 10.27
C TRP A 189 -5.53 7.84 9.97
N PRO A 190 -4.32 8.24 9.55
CA PRO A 190 -4.06 9.62 9.18
C PRO A 190 -4.90 10.02 7.96
N GLU A 191 -5.29 11.29 7.94
CA GLU A 191 -5.96 11.93 6.82
C GLU A 191 -5.00 12.89 6.11
N PRO A 192 -5.16 13.11 4.80
CA PRO A 192 -4.42 14.16 4.09
C PRO A 192 -4.66 15.52 4.74
N ALA A 193 -3.64 16.39 4.72
CA ALA A 193 -3.85 17.78 5.10
C ALA A 193 -4.95 18.39 4.21
N THR A 194 -5.94 19.03 4.81
CA THR A 194 -6.91 19.83 4.05
C THR A 194 -6.18 20.99 3.39
N ALA A 195 -6.24 21.04 2.06
CA ALA A 195 -5.74 22.15 1.25
C ALA A 195 -6.52 23.45 1.53
#